data_AF-A0A2W5BG56-F1
#
_entry.id   AF-A0A2W5BG56-F1
#
_cell.length_a   1.000
_cell.length_b   1.000
_cell.length_c   1.000
_cell.angle_alpha   90.00
_cell.angle_beta   90.00
_cell.angle_gamma   90.00
#
_symmetry.space_group_name_H-M   'P 1'
#
loop_
_entity.id
_entity.type
_entity.pdbx_description
1 polymer ?
#
loop_
_entity_poly.entity_id
_entity_poly.type
_entity_poly.pdbx_seq_one_letter_code
_entity_poly.pdbx_strand_id
1 'polypeptide(L)'
;MTHYTSQRGSLFTALFGAVALIGVLAAGVNTVMRGPMMTMSQVTQRTVAENNMLAATRLAIVMATQNQPNSGDCDGDGFVEPIPYRTAGTNPKPTGGGYIPSSIGVNTIDPWKTEYGYCVWDHGPLTTTNNVIGCGGSSALRLKGANAQKHVTLAIISAGKDKTFQTTCNAFVDANADGNPDTPLVNKTPGADDIVITHTYAEANSVGNGLWFLKSDDPNTAEVGKRDIEITGSTGAGMASIGYDPSVGASGVGNFMAVKTDDIYPKTASGHIEFQGMM
;
A
#
# COMPACT_ATOMS: atom_id res chain seq x y z
N MET A 1 -1.42 -41.10 87.56
CA MET A 1 -1.44 -39.70 87.08
C MET A 1 -1.45 -39.76 85.57
N THR A 2 -2.63 -39.71 84.95
CA THR A 2 -2.84 -39.87 83.51
C THR A 2 -3.21 -38.51 82.93
N HIS A 3 -2.29 -37.92 82.15
CA HIS A 3 -2.55 -36.68 81.42
C HIS A 3 -3.25 -36.99 80.09
N TYR A 4 -4.53 -36.63 79.98
CA TYR A 4 -5.22 -36.52 78.70
C TYR A 4 -5.07 -35.08 78.20
N THR A 5 -4.20 -34.86 77.21
CA THR A 5 -4.10 -33.57 76.52
C THR A 5 -5.23 -33.46 75.49
N SER A 6 -6.17 -32.55 75.74
CA SER A 6 -7.22 -32.19 74.78
C SER A 6 -6.61 -31.35 73.65
N GLN A 7 -6.29 -31.98 72.52
CA GLN A 7 -5.97 -31.25 71.28
C GLN A 7 -7.28 -30.77 70.65
N ARG A 8 -7.68 -29.53 70.95
CA ARG A 8 -8.71 -28.81 70.20
C ARG A 8 -8.05 -28.06 69.05
N GLY A 9 -7.63 -28.81 68.03
CA GLY A 9 -7.33 -28.23 66.72
C GLY A 9 -8.64 -27.78 66.07
N SER A 10 -8.76 -26.48 65.77
CA SER A 10 -9.95 -25.88 65.19
C SER A 10 -10.24 -26.47 63.80
N LEU A 11 -11.21 -27.39 63.74
CA LEU A 11 -11.74 -27.98 62.50
C LEU A 11 -12.14 -26.90 61.49
N PHE A 12 -12.62 -25.75 61.98
CA PHE A 12 -13.00 -24.60 61.16
C PHE A 12 -11.80 -23.98 60.44
N THR A 13 -10.63 -23.88 61.09
CA THR A 13 -9.43 -23.30 60.46
C THR A 13 -8.91 -24.21 59.34
N ALA A 14 -8.99 -25.53 59.52
CA ALA A 14 -8.66 -26.49 58.47
C ALA A 14 -9.63 -26.41 57.27
N LEU A 15 -10.93 -26.23 57.54
CA LEU A 15 -11.94 -26.12 56.48
C LEU A 15 -11.78 -24.83 55.66
N PHE A 16 -11.56 -23.69 56.33
CA PHE A 16 -11.31 -22.41 55.66
C PHE A 16 -9.99 -22.40 54.89
N GLY A 17 -8.94 -23.05 55.42
CA GLY A 17 -7.67 -23.22 54.72
C GLY A 17 -7.80 -24.05 53.44
N ALA A 18 -8.59 -25.14 53.48
CA ALA A 18 -8.85 -25.97 52.31
C ALA A 18 -9.64 -25.24 51.21
N VAL A 19 -10.67 -24.46 51.60
CA VAL A 19 -11.46 -23.66 50.63
C VAL A 19 -10.62 -22.54 50.02
N ALA A 20 -9.74 -21.90 50.80
CA ALA A 20 -8.83 -20.87 50.29
C ALA A 20 -7.83 -21.46 49.26
N LEU A 21 -7.28 -22.64 49.52
CA LEU A 21 -6.39 -23.35 48.59
C LEU A 21 -7.08 -23.74 47.28
N ILE A 22 -8.33 -24.21 47.36
CA ILE A 22 -9.13 -24.52 46.17
C ILE A 22 -9.47 -23.23 45.40
N GLY A 23 -9.73 -22.11 46.09
CA GLY A 23 -9.95 -20.81 45.47
C GLY A 23 -8.73 -20.29 44.70
N VAL A 24 -7.52 -20.45 45.25
CA VAL A 24 -6.27 -20.06 44.57
C VAL A 24 -5.99 -20.95 43.35
N LEU A 25 -6.24 -22.26 43.44
CA LEU A 25 -6.11 -23.19 42.32
C LEU A 25 -7.12 -22.88 41.21
N ALA A 26 -8.39 -22.61 41.56
CA ALA A 26 -9.41 -22.23 40.58
C ALA A 26 -9.11 -20.89 39.90
N ALA A 27 -8.55 -19.92 40.63
CA ALA A 27 -8.09 -18.65 40.06
C ALA A 27 -6.89 -18.84 39.12
N GLY A 28 -5.92 -19.70 39.48
CA GLY A 28 -4.76 -20.01 38.66
C GLY A 28 -5.11 -20.76 37.36
N VAL A 29 -6.10 -21.65 37.38
CA VAL A 29 -6.55 -22.36 36.16
C VAL A 29 -7.31 -21.40 35.22
N ASN A 30 -8.11 -20.48 35.75
CA ASN A 30 -8.82 -19.49 34.94
C ASN A 30 -7.90 -18.47 34.26
N THR A 31 -6.75 -18.13 34.84
CA THR A 31 -5.76 -17.24 34.21
C THR A 31 -4.96 -17.96 33.12
N VAL A 32 -4.63 -19.25 33.30
CA VAL A 32 -3.92 -20.04 32.29
C VAL A 32 -4.80 -20.35 31.06
N MET A 33 -6.09 -20.62 31.24
CA MET A 33 -6.98 -20.92 30.10
C MET A 33 -7.31 -19.70 29.22
N ARG A 34 -7.21 -18.47 29.73
CA ARG A 34 -7.45 -17.25 28.94
C ARG A 34 -6.23 -16.77 28.14
N GLY A 35 -5.03 -17.22 28.51
CA GLY A 35 -3.77 -16.85 27.84
C GLY A 35 -3.73 -17.21 26.36
N PRO A 36 -3.76 -18.50 25.98
CA PRO A 36 -3.53 -18.91 24.60
C PRO A 36 -4.65 -18.48 23.63
N MET A 37 -5.91 -18.40 24.10
CA MET A 37 -7.03 -17.98 23.25
C MET A 37 -6.99 -16.48 22.90
N MET A 38 -6.60 -15.62 23.84
CA MET A 38 -6.43 -14.19 23.58
C MET A 38 -5.28 -13.92 22.60
N THR A 39 -4.19 -14.69 22.68
CA THR A 39 -3.05 -14.57 21.77
C THR A 39 -3.41 -15.00 20.35
N MET A 40 -4.15 -16.10 20.17
CA MET A 40 -4.55 -16.59 18.84
C MET A 40 -5.49 -15.60 18.11
N SER A 41 -6.44 -14.99 18.83
CA SER A 41 -7.33 -13.98 18.25
C SER A 41 -6.57 -12.71 17.85
N GLN A 42 -5.60 -12.28 18.66
CA GLN A 42 -4.76 -11.11 18.35
C GLN A 42 -3.88 -11.33 17.11
N VAL A 43 -3.25 -12.50 17.00
CA VAL A 43 -2.46 -12.84 15.80
C VAL A 43 -3.34 -12.87 14.57
N THR A 44 -4.53 -13.49 14.66
CA THR A 44 -5.48 -13.54 13.55
C THR A 44 -5.93 -12.14 13.12
N GLN A 45 -6.29 -11.28 14.06
CA GLN A 45 -6.67 -9.90 13.77
C GLN A 45 -5.51 -9.14 13.12
N ARG A 46 -4.28 -9.28 13.64
CA ARG A 46 -3.10 -8.67 13.05
C ARG A 46 -2.86 -9.15 11.61
N THR A 47 -2.93 -10.45 11.34
CA THR A 47 -2.79 -10.99 9.98
C THR A 47 -3.87 -10.45 9.04
N VAL A 48 -5.13 -10.35 9.49
CA VAL A 48 -6.21 -9.76 8.69
C VAL A 48 -5.93 -8.28 8.41
N ALA A 49 -5.46 -7.52 9.40
CA ALA A 49 -5.10 -6.12 9.22
C ALA A 49 -3.98 -5.97 8.18
N GLU A 50 -2.89 -6.71 8.33
CA GLU A 50 -1.73 -6.67 7.41
C GLU A 50 -2.14 -7.01 5.97
N ASN A 51 -2.97 -8.05 5.77
CA ASN A 51 -3.47 -8.43 4.45
C ASN A 51 -4.35 -7.33 3.82
N ASN A 52 -5.24 -6.71 4.60
CA ASN A 52 -6.07 -5.61 4.11
C ASN A 52 -5.24 -4.37 3.76
N MET A 53 -4.22 -4.06 4.56
CA MET A 53 -3.29 -2.96 4.30
C MET A 53 -2.43 -3.20 3.06
N LEU A 54 -1.97 -4.43 2.81
CA LEU A 54 -1.26 -4.77 1.57
C LEU A 54 -2.16 -4.65 0.33
N ALA A 55 -3.43 -5.05 0.43
CA ALA A 55 -4.39 -4.87 -0.65
C ALA A 55 -4.68 -3.39 -0.92
N ALA A 56 -4.89 -2.60 0.15
CA ALA A 56 -5.08 -1.16 0.07
C ALA A 56 -3.89 -0.44 -0.55
N THR A 57 -2.68 -0.85 -0.20
CA THR A 57 -1.44 -0.34 -0.81
C THR A 57 -1.44 -0.55 -2.31
N ARG A 58 -1.67 -1.78 -2.77
CA ARG A 58 -1.64 -2.13 -4.20
C ARG A 58 -2.66 -1.32 -4.99
N LEU A 59 -3.88 -1.20 -4.45
CA LEU A 59 -4.94 -0.45 -5.11
C LEU A 59 -4.67 1.06 -5.10
N ALA A 60 -4.12 1.60 -4.01
CA ALA A 60 -3.69 3.01 -3.95
C ALA A 60 -2.65 3.32 -5.04
N ILE A 61 -1.66 2.44 -5.23
CA ILE A 61 -0.60 2.59 -6.24
C ILE A 61 -1.18 2.54 -7.67
N VAL A 62 -2.04 1.57 -7.96
CA VAL A 62 -2.65 1.44 -9.30
C VAL A 62 -3.58 2.61 -9.59
N MET A 63 -4.32 3.08 -8.60
CA MET A 63 -5.25 4.19 -8.79
C MET A 63 -4.54 5.52 -8.92
N ALA A 64 -3.37 5.70 -8.30
CA ALA A 64 -2.54 6.89 -8.47
C ALA A 64 -2.31 7.19 -9.96
N THR A 65 -2.13 6.18 -10.81
CA THR A 65 -1.91 6.38 -12.24
C THR A 65 -3.20 6.41 -13.07
N GLN A 66 -4.26 5.73 -12.63
CA GLN A 66 -5.51 5.62 -13.40
C GLN A 66 -6.49 6.76 -13.15
N ASN A 67 -6.53 7.30 -11.93
CA ASN A 67 -7.59 8.22 -11.49
C ASN A 67 -7.09 9.64 -11.21
N GLN A 68 -5.78 9.87 -11.24
CA GLN A 68 -5.22 11.22 -11.18
C GLN A 68 -5.09 11.79 -12.60
N PRO A 69 -5.08 13.14 -12.73
CA PRO A 69 -4.72 13.81 -13.97
C PRO A 69 -3.39 13.33 -14.53
N ASN A 70 -3.21 13.45 -15.85
CA ASN A 70 -1.92 13.19 -16.53
C ASN A 70 -1.29 11.83 -16.22
N SER A 71 -2.12 10.78 -16.11
CA SER A 71 -1.65 9.43 -15.76
C SER A 71 -0.92 9.32 -14.41
N GLY A 72 -1.23 10.23 -13.48
CA GLY A 72 -0.60 10.25 -12.17
C GLY A 72 0.47 11.31 -11.96
N ASP A 73 0.80 12.15 -12.95
CA ASP A 73 1.77 13.26 -12.84
C ASP A 73 1.03 14.61 -12.92
N CYS A 74 0.29 14.93 -11.85
CA CYS A 74 -0.59 16.08 -11.85
C CYS A 74 0.16 17.41 -11.87
N ASP A 75 1.46 17.45 -11.55
CA ASP A 75 2.29 18.65 -11.64
C ASP A 75 3.33 18.68 -12.77
N GLY A 76 3.53 17.58 -13.48
CA GLY A 76 4.32 17.49 -14.70
C GLY A 76 5.83 17.43 -14.45
N ASP A 77 6.25 16.94 -13.29
CA ASP A 77 7.65 16.87 -12.90
C ASP A 77 8.31 15.50 -13.16
N GLY A 78 7.55 14.57 -13.75
CA GLY A 78 8.02 13.24 -14.09
C GLY A 78 7.95 12.24 -12.94
N PHE A 79 7.22 12.56 -11.86
CA PHE A 79 6.90 11.61 -10.79
C PHE A 79 5.39 11.41 -10.66
N VAL A 80 4.98 10.15 -10.56
CA VAL A 80 3.61 9.83 -10.17
C VAL A 80 3.36 10.22 -8.72
N GLU A 81 2.35 11.05 -8.46
CA GLU A 81 1.95 11.39 -7.11
C GLU A 81 0.89 10.43 -6.56
N PRO A 82 0.98 10.06 -5.27
CA PRO A 82 -0.02 9.20 -4.65
C PRO A 82 -1.42 9.83 -4.65
N ILE A 83 -2.45 8.98 -4.54
CA ILE A 83 -3.80 9.45 -4.27
C ILE A 83 -3.82 10.25 -2.95
N PRO A 84 -4.39 11.47 -2.93
CA PRO A 84 -4.50 12.28 -1.73
C PRO A 84 -5.31 11.58 -0.64
N TYR A 85 -4.93 11.75 0.63
CA TYR A 85 -5.67 11.18 1.75
C TYR A 85 -7.04 11.85 1.91
N ARG A 86 -8.00 11.16 2.55
CA ARG A 86 -9.27 11.77 2.94
C ARG A 86 -9.12 12.45 4.30
N THR A 87 -9.63 13.67 4.44
CA THR A 87 -9.63 14.37 5.74
C THR A 87 -10.50 13.62 6.75
N ALA A 88 -9.98 13.43 7.96
CA ALA A 88 -10.78 12.99 9.10
C ALA A 88 -11.57 14.18 9.63
N GLY A 89 -12.90 14.07 9.70
CA GLY A 89 -13.73 15.13 10.31
C GLY A 89 -13.40 15.32 11.79
N THR A 90 -13.25 14.21 12.53
CA THR A 90 -12.81 14.17 13.94
C THR A 90 -11.88 12.99 14.18
N ASN A 91 -11.01 13.10 15.20
CA ASN A 91 -10.11 12.03 15.65
C ASN A 91 -10.87 10.73 15.90
N PRO A 92 -10.24 9.56 15.68
CA PRO A 92 -8.78 9.34 15.64
C PRO A 92 -8.20 9.19 14.23
N LYS A 93 -7.13 9.94 13.91
CA LYS A 93 -6.31 9.76 12.69
C LYS A 93 -4.81 9.98 12.98
N PRO A 94 -3.88 9.48 12.14
CA PRO A 94 -2.47 9.80 12.27
C PRO A 94 -2.22 11.31 12.17
N THR A 95 -1.31 11.84 12.98
CA THR A 95 -0.85 13.23 12.84
C THR A 95 -0.14 13.39 11.50
N GLY A 96 -0.46 14.45 10.75
CA GLY A 96 0.07 14.69 9.39
C GLY A 96 -0.57 13.83 8.29
N GLY A 97 -1.42 12.87 8.65
CA GLY A 97 -2.14 12.02 7.70
C GLY A 97 -3.65 12.22 7.69
N GLY A 98 -4.34 11.28 7.05
CA GLY A 98 -5.79 11.17 7.00
C GLY A 98 -6.23 9.71 6.96
N TYR A 99 -7.40 9.48 6.36
CA TYR A 99 -7.93 8.13 6.13
C TYR A 99 -7.71 7.70 4.69
N ILE A 100 -7.76 6.38 4.46
CA ILE A 100 -7.80 5.83 3.11
C ILE A 100 -9.00 6.44 2.34
N PRO A 101 -8.76 6.95 1.12
CA PRO A 101 -9.82 7.45 0.24
C PRO A 101 -10.86 6.37 -0.09
N SER A 102 -12.14 6.74 -0.06
CA SER A 102 -13.25 5.83 -0.38
C SER A 102 -13.25 5.35 -1.84
N SER A 103 -12.56 6.07 -2.72
CA SER A 103 -12.38 5.69 -4.12
C SER A 103 -11.58 4.40 -4.29
N ILE A 104 -10.74 4.02 -3.31
CA ILE A 104 -9.84 2.86 -3.41
C ILE A 104 -10.58 1.51 -3.37
N GLY A 105 -11.85 1.51 -2.96
CA GLY A 105 -12.70 0.30 -3.01
C GLY A 105 -12.26 -0.81 -2.05
N VAL A 106 -11.39 -0.50 -1.08
CA VAL A 106 -10.93 -1.43 -0.06
C VAL A 106 -11.72 -1.31 1.23
N ASN A 107 -11.64 -2.35 2.05
CA ASN A 107 -12.12 -2.27 3.42
C ASN A 107 -11.30 -1.22 4.17
N THR A 108 -11.96 -0.12 4.52
CA THR A 108 -11.35 1.00 5.23
C THR A 108 -11.29 0.78 6.73
N ILE A 109 -11.91 -0.28 7.25
CA ILE A 109 -12.03 -0.56 8.68
C ILE A 109 -11.14 -1.74 9.07
N ASP A 110 -10.33 -1.53 10.10
CA ASP A 110 -9.48 -2.53 10.69
C ASP A 110 -10.26 -3.54 11.57
N PRO A 111 -9.63 -4.66 11.98
CA PRO A 111 -10.28 -5.67 12.82
C PRO A 111 -10.73 -5.16 14.19
N TRP A 112 -10.20 -4.03 14.66
CA TRP A 112 -10.56 -3.37 15.92
C TRP A 112 -11.64 -2.29 15.75
N LYS A 113 -12.20 -2.17 14.54
CA LYS A 113 -13.26 -1.21 14.18
C LYS A 113 -12.79 0.24 14.14
N THR A 114 -11.53 0.45 13.82
CA THR A 114 -10.96 1.78 13.55
C THR A 114 -10.70 1.91 12.05
N GLU A 115 -10.92 3.08 11.47
CA GLU A 115 -10.54 3.29 10.08
C GLU A 115 -9.02 3.29 9.92
N TYR A 116 -8.49 2.73 8.83
CA TYR A 116 -7.06 2.78 8.56
C TYR A 116 -6.60 4.21 8.30
N GLY A 117 -5.51 4.57 8.98
CA GLY A 117 -4.73 5.77 8.71
C GLY A 117 -3.96 5.64 7.41
N TYR A 118 -3.80 6.77 6.72
CA TYR A 118 -3.19 6.85 5.41
C TYR A 118 -2.35 8.12 5.32
N CYS A 119 -1.07 7.95 4.99
CA CYS A 119 -0.11 9.02 4.79
C CYS A 119 0.57 8.83 3.45
N VAL A 120 0.75 9.95 2.74
CA VAL A 120 1.29 9.97 1.38
C VAL A 120 2.21 11.14 1.22
N TRP A 121 3.27 10.94 0.43
CA TRP A 121 4.28 11.94 0.15
C TRP A 121 4.37 12.23 -1.35
N ASP A 122 4.48 13.50 -1.66
CA ASP A 122 4.60 14.05 -3.00
C ASP A 122 6.08 14.19 -3.35
N HIS A 123 6.60 13.28 -4.18
CA HIS A 123 8.01 13.20 -4.52
C HIS A 123 8.26 13.81 -5.89
N GLY A 124 9.35 14.56 -6.01
CA GLY A 124 9.80 15.09 -7.29
C GLY A 124 10.40 16.48 -7.15
N PRO A 125 10.84 17.11 -8.26
CA PRO A 125 11.25 18.50 -8.30
C PRO A 125 10.17 19.49 -7.87
N LEU A 126 8.90 19.17 -8.15
CA LEU A 126 7.72 19.87 -7.69
C LEU A 126 7.07 19.04 -6.58
N THR A 127 6.50 19.72 -5.60
CA THR A 127 5.84 19.06 -4.48
C THR A 127 4.68 19.93 -4.03
N THR A 128 3.96 19.51 -2.98
CA THR A 128 2.88 20.30 -2.39
C THR A 128 3.27 21.73 -1.99
N THR A 129 4.55 22.04 -1.75
CA THR A 129 5.00 23.41 -1.48
C THR A 129 4.96 24.34 -2.70
N ASN A 130 4.93 23.79 -3.91
CA ASN A 130 4.88 24.54 -5.16
C ASN A 130 3.45 24.97 -5.54
N ASN A 131 2.42 24.53 -4.79
CA ASN A 131 1.02 24.93 -4.93
C ASN A 131 0.47 24.72 -6.35
N VAL A 132 0.76 23.56 -6.95
CA VAL A 132 0.27 23.23 -8.30
C VAL A 132 -1.22 22.90 -8.24
N ILE A 133 -2.02 23.69 -8.96
CA ILE A 133 -3.50 23.62 -8.90
C ILE A 133 -4.02 22.25 -9.33
N GLY A 134 -3.42 21.64 -10.37
CA GLY A 134 -3.77 20.30 -10.86
C GLY A 134 -3.63 19.20 -9.81
N CYS A 135 -2.78 19.43 -8.81
CA CYS A 135 -2.50 18.55 -7.69
C CYS A 135 -3.23 18.91 -6.38
N GLY A 136 -4.19 19.84 -6.43
CA GLY A 136 -4.92 20.31 -5.25
C GLY A 136 -4.27 21.50 -4.54
N GLY A 137 -3.15 22.01 -5.05
CA GLY A 137 -2.50 23.24 -4.59
C GLY A 137 -2.15 23.24 -3.10
N SER A 138 -2.39 24.36 -2.43
CA SER A 138 -2.11 24.57 -0.99
C SER A 138 -3.00 23.72 -0.07
N SER A 139 -4.05 23.11 -0.63
CA SER A 139 -4.92 22.16 0.03
C SER A 139 -4.64 20.72 -0.37
N ALA A 140 -3.52 20.45 -1.04
CA ALA A 140 -3.11 19.09 -1.37
C ALA A 140 -3.07 18.25 -0.08
N LEU A 141 -3.87 17.19 -0.06
CA LEU A 141 -3.93 16.24 1.04
C LEU A 141 -2.82 15.21 0.87
N ARG A 142 -1.59 15.71 0.77
CA ARG A 142 -0.32 14.99 0.63
C ARG A 142 0.77 15.75 1.38
N LEU A 143 1.74 15.02 1.92
CA LEU A 143 2.90 15.62 2.57
C LEU A 143 3.98 15.91 1.52
N LYS A 144 4.83 16.91 1.78
CA LYS A 144 6.02 17.15 0.95
C LYS A 144 6.95 15.94 1.03
N GLY A 145 7.33 15.37 -0.10
CA GLY A 145 8.34 14.33 -0.24
C GLY A 145 9.70 14.89 -0.67
N ALA A 146 10.59 13.97 -1.04
CA ALA A 146 11.93 14.27 -1.55
C ALA A 146 11.99 14.12 -3.06
N ASN A 147 12.90 14.83 -3.72
CA ASN A 147 13.26 14.58 -5.12
C ASN A 147 14.17 13.33 -5.24
N ALA A 148 13.70 12.18 -4.74
CA ALA A 148 14.40 10.91 -4.79
C ALA A 148 13.44 9.74 -4.55
N GLN A 149 13.68 8.63 -5.25
CA GLN A 149 12.82 7.44 -5.21
C GLN A 149 13.09 6.51 -4.00
N LYS A 150 14.11 6.80 -3.20
CA LYS A 150 14.54 5.94 -2.08
C LYS A 150 13.70 6.11 -0.81
N HIS A 151 12.84 7.12 -0.75
CA HIS A 151 12.11 7.49 0.46
C HIS A 151 10.67 6.97 0.45
N VAL A 152 10.07 6.91 1.64
CA VAL A 152 8.69 6.46 1.85
C VAL A 152 7.73 7.40 1.13
N THR A 153 6.89 6.81 0.27
CA THR A 153 5.88 7.52 -0.52
C THR A 153 4.46 7.23 -0.06
N LEU A 154 4.26 6.08 0.58
CA LEU A 154 2.98 5.63 1.08
C LEU A 154 3.15 4.95 2.44
N ALA A 155 2.25 5.24 3.37
CA ALA A 155 2.11 4.49 4.61
C ALA A 155 0.63 4.24 4.93
N ILE A 156 0.31 2.99 5.23
CA ILE A 156 -1.01 2.57 5.74
C ILE A 156 -0.83 2.11 7.18
N ILE A 157 -1.71 2.61 8.06
CA ILE A 157 -1.58 2.49 9.51
C ILE A 157 -2.88 1.95 10.07
N SER A 158 -2.83 0.89 10.88
CA SER A 158 -3.92 0.51 11.78
C SER A 158 -3.61 1.05 13.17
N ALA A 159 -4.64 1.59 13.83
CA ALA A 159 -4.55 2.10 15.21
C ALA A 159 -4.51 0.98 16.27
N GLY A 160 -4.41 -0.28 15.83
CA GLY A 160 -4.31 -1.42 16.74
C GLY A 160 -5.55 -1.60 17.64
N LYS A 161 -5.31 -2.29 18.75
CA LYS A 161 -6.32 -2.68 19.72
C LYS A 161 -6.77 -1.52 20.59
N ASP A 162 -5.88 -0.57 20.88
CA ASP A 162 -6.20 0.61 21.68
C ASP A 162 -6.99 1.69 20.93
N LYS A 163 -7.12 1.52 19.59
CA LYS A 163 -7.88 2.37 18.67
C LYS A 163 -7.37 3.81 18.60
N THR A 164 -6.14 4.04 19.01
CA THR A 164 -5.54 5.36 19.10
C THR A 164 -4.28 5.41 18.26
N PHE A 165 -4.27 6.27 17.24
CA PHE A 165 -3.06 6.48 16.45
C PHE A 165 -1.96 7.11 17.30
N GLN A 166 -0.85 6.39 17.41
CA GLN A 166 0.39 6.81 18.08
C GLN A 166 1.53 6.97 17.07
N THR A 167 1.18 6.98 15.79
CA THR A 167 2.05 7.18 14.63
C THR A 167 1.86 8.58 14.07
N THR A 168 2.98 9.27 13.82
CA THR A 168 3.04 10.59 13.20
C THR A 168 3.71 10.49 11.83
N CYS A 169 3.12 11.17 10.85
CA CYS A 169 3.64 11.29 9.49
C CYS A 169 4.21 12.70 9.29
N ASN A 170 5.52 12.80 9.09
CA ASN A 170 6.23 14.06 8.94
C ASN A 170 6.51 14.35 7.46
N ALA A 171 6.45 15.62 7.07
CA ALA A 171 6.92 16.04 5.76
C ALA A 171 8.46 15.86 5.64
N PHE A 172 8.94 15.62 4.43
CA PHE A 172 10.37 15.56 4.15
C PHE A 172 11.00 16.95 4.32
N VAL A 173 11.95 17.03 5.25
CA VAL A 173 12.79 18.19 5.50
C VAL A 173 14.22 17.68 5.55
N ASP A 174 15.08 18.32 4.78
CA ASP A 174 16.52 18.06 4.71
C ASP A 174 17.22 19.42 4.80
N ALA A 175 17.38 19.91 6.03
CA ALA A 175 18.02 21.19 6.32
C ALA A 175 19.55 21.11 6.24
N ASN A 176 20.11 19.89 6.34
CA ASN A 176 21.54 19.64 6.32
C ASN A 176 22.08 19.27 4.92
N ALA A 177 21.18 19.06 3.94
CA ALA A 177 21.44 18.70 2.55
C ALA A 177 22.18 17.36 2.37
N ASP A 178 21.97 16.39 3.27
CA ASP A 178 22.57 15.06 3.19
C ASP A 178 21.74 14.07 2.34
N GLY A 179 20.59 14.51 1.83
CA GLY A 179 19.68 13.71 1.02
C GLY A 179 18.88 12.69 1.85
N ASN A 180 18.77 12.85 3.16
CA ASN A 180 17.94 12.06 4.07
C ASN A 180 17.06 13.00 4.90
N PRO A 181 15.92 12.51 5.41
CA PRO A 181 15.05 13.36 6.20
C PRO A 181 15.62 13.58 7.61
N ASP A 182 15.65 14.83 8.08
CA ASP A 182 16.09 15.20 9.43
C ASP A 182 15.22 14.58 10.53
N THR A 183 13.94 14.33 10.21
CA THR A 183 12.99 13.61 11.07
C THR A 183 12.42 12.44 10.29
N PRO A 184 12.32 11.23 10.89
CA PRO A 184 11.71 10.09 10.20
C PRO A 184 10.34 10.44 9.61
N LEU A 185 10.15 10.10 8.33
CA LEU A 185 8.88 10.36 7.62
C LEU A 185 7.70 9.70 8.33
N VAL A 186 7.90 8.50 8.86
CA VAL A 186 6.93 7.82 9.73
C VAL A 186 7.58 7.58 11.08
N ASN A 187 7.01 8.18 12.12
CA ASN A 187 7.47 8.05 13.50
C ASN A 187 6.40 7.35 14.34
N LYS A 188 6.68 6.13 14.76
CA LYS A 188 5.83 5.35 15.65
C LYS A 188 6.37 5.44 17.07
N THR A 189 5.50 5.82 18.02
CA THR A 189 5.87 5.90 19.44
C THR A 189 6.34 4.52 19.96
N PRO A 190 7.48 4.42 20.67
CA PRO A 190 7.92 3.15 21.24
C PRO A 190 6.85 2.55 22.18
N GLY A 191 6.54 1.26 21.99
CA GLY A 191 5.51 0.56 22.76
C GLY A 191 4.08 0.72 22.22
N ALA A 192 3.88 1.52 21.17
CA ALA A 192 2.60 1.64 20.47
C ALA A 192 2.18 0.31 19.82
N ASP A 193 0.88 0.04 19.81
CA ASP A 193 0.29 -1.14 19.17
C ASP A 193 -0.13 -0.91 17.71
N ASP A 194 0.07 0.31 17.19
CA ASP A 194 -0.10 0.65 15.77
C ASP A 194 0.61 -0.34 14.84
N ILE A 195 -0.05 -0.76 13.77
CA ILE A 195 0.58 -1.56 12.72
C ILE A 195 0.80 -0.66 11.52
N VAL A 196 2.05 -0.54 11.09
CA VAL A 196 2.45 0.37 10.00
C VAL A 196 3.03 -0.45 8.86
N ILE A 197 2.49 -0.27 7.66
CA ILE A 197 3.08 -0.76 6.41
C ILE A 197 3.48 0.45 5.58
N THR A 198 4.77 0.53 5.25
CA THR A 198 5.35 1.61 4.45
C THR A 198 5.90 1.07 3.14
N HIS A 199 5.79 1.86 2.08
CA HIS A 199 6.45 1.61 0.81
C HIS A 199 7.21 2.84 0.36
N THR A 200 8.46 2.62 -0.03
CA THR A 200 9.26 3.63 -0.74
C THR A 200 8.73 3.84 -2.15
N TYR A 201 9.11 4.94 -2.80
CA TYR A 201 8.71 5.19 -4.19
C TYR A 201 9.15 4.05 -5.12
N ALA A 202 10.40 3.60 -4.98
CA ALA A 202 10.95 2.50 -5.76
C ALA A 202 10.17 1.18 -5.53
N GLU A 203 9.80 0.89 -4.29
CA GLU A 203 8.98 -0.28 -3.97
C GLU A 203 7.55 -0.13 -4.50
N ALA A 204 6.94 1.05 -4.37
CA ALA A 204 5.61 1.34 -4.88
C ALA A 204 5.57 1.12 -6.40
N ASN A 205 6.60 1.56 -7.12
CA ASN A 205 6.75 1.31 -8.54
C ASN A 205 6.86 -0.19 -8.86
N SER A 206 7.66 -0.95 -8.09
CA SER A 206 7.76 -2.40 -8.25
C SER A 206 6.44 -3.12 -7.96
N VAL A 207 5.71 -2.69 -6.93
CA VAL A 207 4.40 -3.26 -6.55
C VAL A 207 3.33 -2.93 -7.59
N GLY A 208 3.43 -1.75 -8.20
CA GLY A 208 2.61 -1.33 -9.33
C GLY A 208 3.04 -1.91 -10.68
N ASN A 209 3.94 -2.90 -10.73
CA ASN A 209 4.43 -3.51 -11.97
C ASN A 209 5.02 -2.49 -12.97
N GLY A 210 5.69 -1.45 -12.49
CA GLY A 210 6.29 -0.41 -13.34
C GLY A 210 5.33 0.69 -13.76
N LEU A 211 4.08 0.71 -13.28
CA LEU A 211 3.08 1.74 -13.63
C LEU A 211 3.52 3.16 -13.27
N TRP A 212 4.46 3.33 -12.34
CA TRP A 212 4.95 4.64 -11.92
C TRP A 212 6.19 5.10 -12.72
N PHE A 213 6.59 4.35 -13.75
CA PHE A 213 7.38 4.91 -14.84
C PHE A 213 6.42 5.62 -15.78
N LEU A 214 6.35 6.94 -15.67
CA LEU A 214 5.62 7.75 -16.63
C LEU A 214 6.23 7.52 -18.02
N LYS A 215 5.34 7.34 -19.00
CA LYS A 215 5.73 7.21 -20.41
C LYS A 215 6.40 8.50 -20.87
N SER A 216 7.38 8.35 -21.75
CA SER A 216 7.97 9.47 -22.49
C SER A 216 6.87 10.28 -23.20
N ASP A 217 6.66 11.52 -22.75
CA ASP A 217 6.04 12.73 -23.34
C ASP A 217 4.80 12.66 -24.27
N ASP A 218 4.32 11.49 -24.70
CA ASP A 218 3.13 11.33 -25.54
C ASP A 218 2.07 10.45 -24.85
N PRO A 219 0.92 11.02 -24.44
CA PRO A 219 -0.17 10.28 -23.79
C PRO A 219 -0.77 9.18 -24.68
N ASN A 220 -0.51 9.18 -25.99
CA ASN A 220 -1.01 8.17 -26.92
C ASN A 220 -0.02 7.03 -27.19
N THR A 221 1.20 7.11 -26.69
CA THR A 221 2.24 6.12 -26.98
C THR A 221 2.39 5.14 -25.81
N ALA A 222 2.41 3.84 -26.09
CA ALA A 222 2.76 2.82 -25.09
C ALA A 222 4.18 2.32 -25.36
N GLU A 223 5.14 2.68 -24.50
CA GLU A 223 6.48 2.14 -24.55
C GLU A 223 6.58 0.88 -23.67
N VAL A 224 7.02 -0.23 -24.26
CA VAL A 224 7.38 -1.44 -23.51
C VAL A 224 8.90 -1.50 -23.41
N GLY A 225 9.43 -1.00 -22.30
CA GLY A 225 10.87 -0.98 -22.05
C GLY A 225 11.41 -2.33 -21.53
N LYS A 226 12.52 -2.80 -22.13
CA LYS A 226 13.41 -3.86 -21.62
C LYS A 226 12.77 -5.25 -21.35
N ARG A 227 11.61 -5.53 -21.92
CA ARG A 227 10.93 -6.84 -21.80
C ARG A 227 10.39 -7.29 -23.14
N ASP A 228 10.36 -8.59 -23.33
CA ASP A 228 9.74 -9.21 -24.50
C ASP A 228 8.22 -9.16 -24.37
N ILE A 229 7.54 -8.85 -25.49
CA ILE A 229 6.08 -8.94 -25.59
C ILE A 229 5.75 -10.31 -26.18
N GLU A 230 5.20 -11.19 -25.36
CA GLU A 230 4.62 -12.46 -25.85
C GLU A 230 3.13 -12.27 -26.12
N ILE A 231 2.72 -12.49 -27.37
CA ILE A 231 1.30 -12.44 -27.77
C ILE A 231 0.86 -13.84 -28.16
N THR A 232 0.12 -14.49 -27.27
CA THR A 232 -0.51 -15.79 -27.55
C THR A 232 -1.96 -15.58 -27.97
N GLY A 233 -2.36 -16.09 -29.14
CA GLY A 233 -3.77 -16.12 -29.52
C GLY A 233 -4.56 -17.04 -28.60
N SER A 234 -5.77 -16.64 -28.18
CA SER A 234 -6.65 -17.52 -27.42
C SER A 234 -7.14 -18.66 -28.32
N THR A 235 -6.79 -19.88 -27.94
CA THR A 235 -7.38 -21.17 -28.33
C THR A 235 -8.29 -21.17 -29.57
N GLY A 236 -7.76 -21.67 -30.68
CA GLY A 236 -8.53 -22.06 -31.87
C GLY A 236 -8.41 -21.09 -33.03
N ALA A 237 -7.45 -21.36 -33.92
CA ALA A 237 -7.33 -20.81 -35.27
C ALA A 237 -7.45 -19.27 -35.45
N GLY A 238 -7.21 -18.48 -34.41
CA GLY A 238 -7.12 -17.02 -34.49
C GLY A 238 -5.67 -16.58 -34.29
N MET A 239 -5.03 -16.10 -35.36
CA MET A 239 -3.69 -15.54 -35.31
C MET A 239 -3.66 -14.39 -34.29
N ALA A 240 -2.70 -14.41 -33.36
CA ALA A 240 -2.30 -13.20 -32.66
C ALA A 240 -1.91 -12.18 -33.73
N SER A 241 -2.62 -11.06 -33.81
CA SER A 241 -2.38 -10.04 -34.82
C SER A 241 -1.95 -8.74 -34.16
N ILE A 242 -0.83 -8.20 -34.63
CA ILE A 242 -0.43 -6.82 -34.38
C ILE A 242 -0.89 -6.05 -35.63
N GLY A 243 -2.01 -5.35 -35.51
CA GLY A 243 -2.62 -4.62 -36.61
C GLY A 243 -2.60 -3.12 -36.37
N TYR A 244 -2.23 -2.35 -37.40
CA TYR A 244 -2.48 -0.92 -37.44
C TYR A 244 -3.89 -0.65 -37.99
N ASP A 245 -4.65 0.23 -37.33
CA ASP A 245 -5.96 0.67 -37.79
C ASP A 245 -5.86 2.04 -38.48
N PRO A 246 -6.04 2.13 -39.82
CA PRO A 246 -6.02 3.39 -40.55
C PRO A 246 -7.23 4.29 -40.28
N SER A 247 -8.26 3.84 -39.54
CA SER A 247 -9.44 4.64 -39.18
C SER A 247 -9.11 5.92 -38.42
N VAL A 248 -7.90 6.02 -37.84
CA VAL A 248 -7.38 7.19 -37.13
C VAL A 248 -6.56 8.15 -38.01
N GLY A 249 -6.52 7.95 -39.33
CA GLY A 249 -6.12 8.99 -40.30
C GLY A 249 -4.63 9.35 -40.38
N ALA A 250 -3.72 8.55 -39.78
CA ALA A 250 -2.28 8.86 -39.77
C ALA A 250 -1.46 7.67 -40.26
N SER A 251 -0.96 7.68 -41.51
CA SER A 251 -0.10 6.62 -42.07
C SER A 251 0.92 6.08 -41.07
N GLY A 252 0.68 4.87 -40.55
CA GLY A 252 1.55 4.25 -39.56
C GLY A 252 2.83 3.74 -40.21
N VAL A 253 3.99 4.17 -39.72
CA VAL A 253 5.29 3.61 -40.09
C VAL A 253 5.73 2.66 -38.98
N GLY A 254 5.82 1.37 -39.29
CA GLY A 254 6.40 0.35 -38.41
C GLY A 254 7.81 0.01 -38.87
N ASN A 255 8.81 0.18 -38.01
CA ASN A 255 10.18 -0.26 -38.27
C ASN A 255 10.47 -1.54 -37.48
N PHE A 256 10.74 -2.64 -38.19
CA PHE A 256 11.11 -3.91 -37.59
C PHE A 256 12.55 -4.24 -38.02
N MET A 257 13.48 -4.33 -37.06
CA MET A 257 14.89 -4.61 -37.39
C MET A 257 15.10 -5.99 -38.01
N ALA A 258 14.32 -6.98 -37.60
CA ALA A 258 14.32 -8.32 -38.17
C ALA A 258 12.94 -8.96 -37.97
N VAL A 259 12.33 -9.41 -39.08
CA VAL A 259 11.09 -10.19 -39.05
C VAL A 259 11.41 -11.58 -39.59
N LYS A 260 11.21 -12.60 -38.76
CA LYS A 260 11.19 -13.99 -39.23
C LYS A 260 9.74 -14.42 -39.32
N THR A 261 9.26 -14.64 -40.52
CA THR A 261 7.88 -15.07 -40.79
C THR A 261 7.89 -16.07 -41.94
N ASP A 262 6.94 -17.01 -41.89
CA ASP A 262 6.74 -17.97 -42.97
C ASP A 262 5.96 -17.33 -44.14
N ASP A 263 5.03 -16.41 -43.82
CA ASP A 263 4.16 -15.75 -44.80
C ASP A 263 3.99 -14.25 -44.51
N ILE A 264 3.77 -13.45 -45.55
CA ILE A 264 3.38 -12.03 -45.46
C ILE A 264 2.20 -11.81 -46.40
N TYR A 265 1.08 -11.32 -45.85
CA TYR A 265 -0.15 -11.05 -46.62
C TYR A 265 -0.56 -9.58 -46.51
N PRO A 266 -1.08 -8.97 -47.60
CA PRO A 266 -1.66 -7.64 -47.54
C PRO A 266 -2.97 -7.66 -46.71
N LYS A 267 -3.24 -6.59 -45.96
CA LYS A 267 -4.45 -6.46 -45.13
C LYS A 267 -5.75 -6.49 -45.94
N THR A 268 -5.71 -6.06 -47.20
CA THR A 268 -6.86 -6.02 -48.10
C THR A 268 -6.60 -6.88 -49.33
N ALA A 269 -7.66 -7.44 -49.90
CA ALA A 269 -7.57 -8.30 -51.09
C ALA A 269 -6.96 -7.59 -52.32
N SER A 270 -6.93 -6.26 -52.32
CA SER A 270 -6.37 -5.42 -53.39
C SER A 270 -5.05 -4.74 -53.00
N GLY A 271 -4.52 -5.00 -51.79
CA GLY A 271 -3.25 -4.45 -51.35
C GLY A 271 -2.08 -5.18 -52.00
N HIS A 272 -1.02 -4.47 -52.37
CA HIS A 272 0.24 -5.05 -52.84
C HIS A 272 1.29 -4.89 -51.73
N ILE A 273 2.15 -5.91 -51.60
CA ILE A 273 3.35 -5.84 -50.75
C ILE A 273 4.51 -5.50 -51.67
N GLU A 274 5.19 -4.39 -51.40
CA GLU A 274 6.37 -3.98 -52.13
C GLU A 274 7.55 -3.91 -51.16
N PHE A 275 8.65 -4.58 -51.51
CA PHE A 275 9.91 -4.46 -50.78
C PHE A 275 10.82 -3.50 -51.53
N GLN A 276 10.95 -2.28 -51.01
CA GLN A 276 11.85 -1.29 -51.60
C GLN A 276 13.26 -1.40 -51.00
N GLY A 277 14.29 -1.37 -51.85
CA GLY A 277 15.69 -1.31 -51.42
C GLY A 277 16.33 -2.65 -51.01
N MET A 278 15.74 -3.79 -51.37
CA MET A 278 16.40 -5.09 -51.23
C MET A 278 17.45 -5.25 -52.34
N MET A 279 18.73 -5.18 -51.99
CA MET A 279 19.86 -5.68 -52.79
C MET A 279 20.38 -6.99 -52.20
#